data_AF-A0A933MG67-F1
#
_entry.id   AF-A0A933MG67-F1
#
_cell.length_a   1.000
_cell.length_b   1.000
_cell.length_c   1.000
_cell.angle_alpha   90.00
_cell.angle_beta   90.00
_cell.angle_gamma   90.00
#
_symmetry.space_group_name_H-M   'P 1'
#
loop_
_entity.id
_entity.type
_entity.pdbx_description
1 polymer ?
#
loop_
_entity_poly.entity_id
_entity_poly.type
_entity_poly.pdbx_seq_one_letter_code
_entity_poly.pdbx_strand_id
1 'polypeptide(L)'
;MGNRSQPFHKHPIKLTFKISRYPDKTSGQKIRKYRLERELKQIELARLLKVDEMTIVNWELDKTKPRDMLANRVNRLLGTEIYPIQTSALLGVKLK
;
A
#
# COMPACT_ATOMS: atom_id res chain seq x y z
N MET A 1 -23.57 -46.31 16.43
CA MET A 1 -22.57 -45.33 16.94
C MET A 1 -21.43 -45.26 15.95
N GLY A 2 -21.28 -44.17 15.20
CA GLY A 2 -20.21 -44.02 14.20
C GLY A 2 -19.82 -42.56 14.08
N ASN A 3 -18.83 -42.15 14.87
CA ASN A 3 -18.34 -40.78 14.92
C ASN A 3 -17.38 -40.56 13.74
N ARG A 4 -17.88 -39.99 12.63
CA ARG A 4 -17.03 -39.59 11.50
C ARG A 4 -16.47 -38.19 11.72
N SER A 5 -15.50 -38.08 12.62
CA SER A 5 -14.67 -36.88 12.71
C SER A 5 -13.75 -36.87 11.49
N GLN A 6 -14.09 -36.11 10.44
CA GLN A 6 -13.13 -35.85 9.38
C GLN A 6 -11.92 -35.11 9.98
N PRO A 7 -10.67 -35.57 9.77
CA PRO A 7 -9.52 -34.84 10.26
C PRO A 7 -9.38 -33.56 9.44
N PHE A 8 -9.43 -32.41 10.12
CA PHE A 8 -9.07 -31.12 9.53
C PHE A 8 -7.67 -31.23 8.93
N HIS A 9 -7.58 -31.38 7.61
CA HIS A 9 -6.31 -31.34 6.89
C HIS A 9 -5.75 -29.93 7.06
N LYS A 10 -4.78 -29.78 7.98
CA LYS A 10 -3.96 -28.60 8.16
C LYS A 10 -3.10 -28.45 6.90
N HIS A 11 -3.68 -27.91 5.82
CA HIS A 11 -2.88 -27.44 4.70
C HIS A 11 -2.03 -26.29 5.24
N PRO A 12 -0.70 -26.45 5.35
CA PRO A 12 0.14 -25.38 5.85
C PRO A 12 -0.01 -24.21 4.88
N ILE A 13 -0.51 -23.08 5.37
CA ILE A 13 -0.50 -21.83 4.62
C ILE A 13 0.98 -21.52 4.38
N LYS A 14 1.46 -21.73 3.15
CA LYS A 14 2.83 -21.39 2.77
C LYS A 14 2.92 -19.87 2.69
N LEU A 15 3.32 -19.24 3.79
CA LEU A 15 3.59 -17.81 3.84
C LEU A 15 4.94 -17.54 3.17
N THR A 16 4.93 -17.29 1.87
CA THR A 16 6.13 -16.89 1.14
C THR A 16 6.36 -15.39 1.37
N PHE A 17 7.21 -15.06 2.34
CA PHE A 17 7.55 -13.67 2.61
C PHE A 17 8.53 -13.16 1.53
N LYS A 18 8.04 -12.39 0.55
CA LYS A 18 8.91 -11.69 -0.40
C LYS A 18 9.52 -10.47 0.31
N ILE A 19 10.75 -10.61 0.78
CA ILE A 19 11.51 -9.50 1.37
C ILE A 19 12.01 -8.62 0.22
N SER A 20 11.54 -7.37 0.18
CA SER A 20 12.07 -6.36 -0.75
C SER A 20 13.53 -6.06 -0.45
N ARG A 21 14.33 -5.86 -1.50
CA ARG A 21 15.73 -5.42 -1.40
C ARG A 21 15.88 -3.92 -1.14
N TYR A 22 14.81 -3.15 -1.33
CA TYR A 22 14.81 -1.70 -1.15
C TYR A 22 14.25 -1.32 0.22
N PRO A 23 14.85 -0.32 0.90
CA PRO A 23 14.36 0.17 2.18
C PRO A 23 12.99 0.82 2.02
N ASP A 24 12.19 0.82 3.09
CA ASP A 24 10.82 1.36 3.13
C ASP A 24 10.45 2.04 4.45
N LYS A 25 11.44 2.54 5.19
CA LYS A 25 11.23 3.20 6.50
C LYS A 25 10.57 4.56 6.33
N THR A 26 10.98 5.33 5.32
CA THR A 26 10.44 6.67 5.05
C THR A 26 9.41 6.66 3.92
N SER A 27 8.63 7.73 3.78
CA SER A 27 7.70 7.89 2.67
C SER A 27 8.42 7.91 1.32
N GLY A 28 9.56 8.61 1.24
CA GLY A 28 10.40 8.63 0.04
C GLY A 28 10.95 7.26 -0.32
N GLN A 29 11.39 6.50 0.68
CA GLN A 29 11.85 5.13 0.50
C GLN A 29 10.76 4.20 -0.03
N LYS A 30 9.52 4.30 0.49
CA LYS A 30 8.37 3.52 -0.01
C LYS A 30 8.05 3.84 -1.47
N ILE A 31 8.08 5.11 -1.85
CA ILE A 31 7.87 5.55 -3.23
C ILE A 31 8.98 5.00 -4.14
N ARG A 32 10.24 5.14 -3.71
CA ARG A 32 11.40 4.65 -4.45
C ARG A 32 11.39 3.13 -4.61
N LYS A 33 11.05 2.39 -3.55
CA LYS A 33 10.88 0.94 -3.56
C LYS A 33 9.84 0.53 -4.61
N TYR A 34 8.65 1.12 -4.57
CA TYR A 34 7.59 0.85 -5.54
C TYR A 34 8.06 1.08 -6.98
N ARG A 35 8.77 2.19 -7.21
CA ARG A 35 9.30 2.56 -8.52
C ARG A 35 10.30 1.51 -9.03
N LEU A 36 11.27 1.14 -8.20
CA LEU A 36 12.35 0.23 -8.58
C LEU A 36 11.88 -1.22 -8.73
N GLU A 37 10.94 -1.68 -7.90
CA GLU A 37 10.32 -3.01 -8.05
C GLU A 37 9.53 -3.17 -9.36
N ARG A 38 9.16 -2.05 -9.99
CA ARG A 38 8.44 -2.00 -11.27
C ARG A 38 9.29 -1.48 -12.42
N GLU A 39 10.59 -1.35 -12.20
CA GLU A 39 11.58 -0.92 -13.21
C GLU A 39 11.26 0.44 -13.84
N LEU A 40 10.57 1.32 -13.10
CA LEU A 40 10.15 2.63 -13.59
C LEU A 40 11.28 3.67 -13.44
N LYS A 41 11.40 4.54 -14.44
CA LYS A 41 12.16 5.80 -14.35
C LYS A 41 11.38 6.83 -13.54
N GLN A 42 12.06 7.84 -13.00
CA GLN A 42 11.41 8.91 -12.23
C GLN A 42 10.38 9.66 -13.08
N ILE A 43 10.73 10.00 -14.33
CA ILE A 43 9.80 10.60 -15.30
C ILE A 43 8.55 9.74 -15.58
N GLU A 44 8.65 8.42 -15.57
CA GLU A 44 7.51 7.52 -15.82
C GLU A 44 6.55 7.53 -14.63
N LEU A 45 7.10 7.46 -13.41
CA LEU A 45 6.29 7.60 -12.19
C LEU A 45 5.65 9.00 -12.09
N ALA A 46 6.37 10.04 -12.50
CA ALA A 46 5.86 11.41 -12.54
C ALA A 46 4.64 11.54 -13.48
N ARG A 47 4.71 10.93 -14.68
CA ARG A 47 3.60 10.86 -15.64
C ARG A 47 2.39 10.13 -15.05
N LEU A 48 2.59 9.00 -14.37
CA LEU A 48 1.51 8.26 -13.71
C LEU A 48 0.80 9.11 -12.64
N LEU A 49 1.56 9.88 -11.88
CA LEU A 49 1.04 10.73 -10.79
C LEU A 49 0.56 12.11 -11.25
N LYS A 50 0.83 12.47 -12.51
CA LYS A 50 0.58 13.79 -13.11
C LYS A 50 1.28 14.91 -12.33
N VAL A 51 2.56 14.72 -12.04
CA VAL A 51 3.44 15.69 -11.38
C VAL A 51 4.73 15.88 -12.18
N ASP A 52 5.53 16.89 -11.82
CA ASP A 52 6.85 17.09 -12.40
C ASP A 52 7.86 16.03 -11.93
N GLU A 53 8.85 15.70 -12.76
CA GLU A 53 9.89 14.72 -12.41
C GLU A 53 10.67 15.13 -11.15
N MET A 54 10.99 16.40 -10.98
CA MET A 54 11.68 16.92 -9.80
C MET A 54 10.84 16.75 -8.53
N THR A 55 9.51 16.70 -8.66
CA THR A 55 8.63 16.40 -7.53
C THR A 55 8.88 14.97 -7.02
N ILE A 56 9.03 14.00 -7.92
CA ILE A 56 9.38 12.62 -7.56
C ILE A 56 10.77 12.55 -6.93
N VAL A 57 11.76 13.24 -7.50
CA VAL A 57 13.11 13.32 -6.92
C VAL A 57 13.06 13.85 -5.48
N ASN A 58 12.35 14.95 -5.25
CA ASN A 58 12.24 15.56 -3.93
C ASN A 58 11.48 14.67 -2.93
N TRP A 59 10.49 13.90 -3.38
CA TRP A 59 9.80 12.94 -2.53
C TRP A 59 10.69 11.74 -2.18
N GLU A 60 11.42 11.17 -3.14
CA GLU A 60 12.33 10.04 -2.90
C GLU A 60 13.50 10.39 -1.96
N LEU A 61 13.93 11.65 -1.99
CA LEU A 61 14.95 12.19 -1.09
C LEU A 61 14.40 12.68 0.25
N ASP A 62 13.10 12.50 0.51
CA ASP A 62 12.39 13.00 1.69
C ASP A 62 12.54 14.53 1.92
N LYS A 63 12.89 15.30 0.86
CA LYS A 63 13.01 16.77 0.91
C LYS A 63 11.65 17.45 1.04
N THR A 64 10.63 16.86 0.41
CA THR A 64 9.25 17.31 0.47
C THR A 64 8.32 16.10 0.57
N LYS A 65 7.07 16.33 0.97
CA LYS A 65 6.03 15.29 1.05
C LYS A 65 4.88 15.60 0.08
N PRO A 66 4.15 14.58 -0.41
CA PRO A 66 2.94 14.80 -1.18
C PRO A 66 1.91 15.58 -0.36
N ARG A 67 1.27 16.59 -0.97
CA ARG A 67 0.09 17.27 -0.40
C ARG A 67 -1.11 16.31 -0.39
N ASP A 68 -2.11 16.55 0.46
CA ASP A 68 -3.21 15.61 0.78
C ASP A 68 -3.80 14.86 -0.43
N MET A 69 -4.21 15.57 -1.49
CA MET A 69 -4.75 14.93 -2.70
C MET A 69 -3.74 14.02 -3.42
N LEU A 70 -2.47 14.41 -3.44
CA LEU A 70 -1.39 13.63 -4.05
C LEU A 70 -0.97 12.46 -3.15
N ALA A 71 -1.01 12.63 -1.83
CA ALA A 71 -0.78 11.55 -0.88
C ALA A 71 -1.77 10.41 -1.11
N ASN A 72 -3.05 10.71 -1.33
CA ASN A 72 -4.06 9.71 -1.68
C ASN A 72 -3.78 9.00 -3.01
N ARG A 73 -3.22 9.69 -4.02
CA ARG A 73 -2.79 9.04 -5.27
C ARG A 73 -1.60 8.11 -5.06
N VAL A 74 -0.61 8.56 -4.28
CA VAL A 74 0.55 7.76 -3.93
C VAL A 74 0.13 6.51 -3.14
N ASN A 75 -0.71 6.65 -2.12
CA ASN A 75 -1.19 5.52 -1.31
C ASN A 75 -1.94 4.48 -2.15
N ARG A 76 -2.80 4.93 -3.08
CA ARG A 76 -3.45 4.03 -4.04
C ARG A 76 -2.46 3.29 -4.93
N LEU A 77 -1.43 3.97 -5.44
CA LEU A 77 -0.38 3.32 -6.23
C LEU A 77 0.39 2.29 -5.39
N LEU A 78 0.75 2.65 -4.15
CA LEU A 78 1.49 1.76 -3.25
C LEU A 78 0.68 0.54 -2.77
N GLY A 79 -0.62 0.46 -3.10
CA GLY A 79 -1.50 -0.59 -2.59
C GLY A 79 -1.73 -0.48 -1.07
N THR A 80 -1.40 0.67 -0.47
CA THR A 80 -1.74 0.97 0.91
C THR A 80 -3.14 1.59 0.89
N GLU A 81 -4.16 0.74 0.80
CA GLU A 81 -5.56 1.15 0.92
C GLU A 81 -5.77 1.82 2.29
N ILE A 82 -5.85 3.15 2.31
CA ILE A 82 -6.54 3.84 3.40
C ILE A 82 -8.00 3.88 2.95
N TYR A 83 -8.78 2.85 3.30
CA TYR A 83 -10.22 2.97 3.24
C TYR A 83 -10.62 4.03 4.27
N PRO A 84 -11.16 5.21 3.87
CA PRO A 84 -11.91 5.99 4.81
C PRO A 84 -13.12 5.13 5.17
N ILE A 85 -13.11 4.52 6.34
CA ILE A 85 -14.32 3.92 6.89
C ILE A 85 -15.33 5.07 6.92
N GLN A 86 -16.31 5.06 6.02
CA GLN A 86 -17.48 5.90 6.20
C GLN A 86 -18.21 5.30 7.41
N THR A 87 -17.85 5.77 8.61
CA THR A 87 -18.28 5.24 9.90
C THR A 87 -19.79 5.43 10.15
N SER A 88 -20.51 6.10 9.26
CA SER A 88 -21.97 6.28 9.40
C SER A 88 -22.80 5.04 9.04
N ALA A 89 -22.26 4.05 8.32
CA ALA A 89 -23.03 2.88 7.90
C ALA A 89 -22.90 1.65 8.83
N LEU A 90 -21.94 1.63 9.76
CA LEU A 90 -21.65 0.45 10.60
C LEU A 90 -22.13 0.56 12.06
N LEU A 91 -22.68 1.70 12.48
CA LEU A 91 -23.36 1.83 13.77
C LEU A 91 -24.86 1.96 13.54
N GLY A 92 -25.48 0.85 13.15
CA GLY A 92 -26.92 0.63 13.31
C GLY A 92 -27.33 0.54 14.78
N VAL A 93 -26.85 1.46 15.61
CA VAL A 93 -27.28 1.62 17.00
C VAL A 93 -28.40 2.64 16.97
N LYS A 94 -29.64 2.15 16.90
CA LYS A 94 -30.79 2.91 17.42
C LYS A 94 -30.50 3.20 18.88
N LEU A 95 -30.13 4.42 19.21
CA LEU A 95 -30.18 4.90 20.58
C LEU A 95 -31.66 4.91 20.99
N LYS A 96 -32.00 4.07 21.97
CA LYS A 96 -33.24 4.17 22.74
C LYS A 96 -33.12 5.33 23.73
#